data_AF-A0A7M2CBR3-F1
#
_entry.id   AF-A0A7M2CBR3-F1
#
_cell.length_a   1.000
_cell.length_b   1.000
_cell.length_c   1.000
_cell.angle_alpha   90.00
_cell.angle_beta   90.00
_cell.angle_gamma   90.00
#
_symmetry.space_group_name_H-M   'P 1'
#
loop_
_entity.id
_entity.type
_entity.pdbx_description
1 polymer ?
#
loop_
_entity_poly.entity_id
_entity_poly.type
_entity_poly.pdbx_seq_one_letter_code
_entity_poly.pdbx_strand_id
1 'polypeptide(L)' 'MAAQIKRGRGRPSRGLRKYIGFRVQEETAEEVAQVAAAKGITVSDYVSSAVARSLIEDRALRNHFHHQEELPIRIAS' A
#
# COMPACT_ATOMS: atom_id res chain seq x y z
N MET A 1 16.42 -25.43 18.89
CA MET A 1 16.28 -24.02 18.45
C MET A 1 15.46 -23.28 19.50
N ALA A 2 16.05 -22.27 20.15
CA ALA A 2 15.35 -21.50 21.17
C ALA A 2 14.32 -20.57 20.51
N ALA A 3 13.04 -20.73 20.85
CA ALA A 3 11.98 -19.82 20.45
C ALA A 3 12.25 -18.45 21.09
N GLN A 4 12.57 -17.44 20.27
CA GLN A 4 12.65 -16.05 20.71
C GLN A 4 11.24 -15.55 21.06
N ILE A 5 10.87 -15.69 22.33
CA ILE A 5 9.65 -15.09 22.88
C ILE A 5 9.84 -13.56 22.86
N LYS A 6 9.19 -12.89 21.90
CA LYS A 6 9.17 -11.42 21.83
C LYS A 6 8.46 -10.87 23.05
N ARG A 7 9.25 -10.43 24.04
CA ARG A 7 8.79 -9.76 25.27
C ARG A 7 7.91 -8.55 24.93
N GLY A 8 6.82 -8.43 25.68
CA GLY A 8 5.66 -7.59 25.42
C GLY A 8 5.96 -6.19 24.88
N ARG A 9 5.47 -5.92 23.66
CA ARG A 9 5.12 -4.56 23.27
C ARG A 9 3.68 -4.35 23.71
N GLY A 10 3.46 -3.39 24.61
CA GLY A 10 2.11 -2.92 24.93
C GLY A 10 1.32 -2.60 23.66
N ARG A 11 -0.01 -2.59 23.75
CA ARG A 11 -0.89 -2.30 22.61
C ARG A 11 -0.41 -1.00 21.95
N PRO A 12 0.00 -1.02 20.67
CA PRO A 12 0.46 0.19 20.02
C PRO A 12 -0.70 1.19 19.97
N SER A 13 -0.43 2.45 20.33
CA SER A 13 -1.44 3.52 20.35
C SER A 13 -2.15 3.73 19.02
N ARG A 14 -1.51 3.34 17.90
CA ARG A 14 -2.06 3.45 16.54
C ARG A 14 -2.21 2.11 15.81
N GLY A 15 -2.28 1.01 16.55
CA GLY A 15 -2.38 -0.36 16.01
C GLY A 15 -1.07 -0.91 15.44
N LEU A 16 -1.12 -2.14 14.92
CA LEU A 16 0.03 -2.77 14.28
C LEU A 16 0.33 -2.09 12.94
N ARG A 17 1.38 -1.25 12.90
CA ARG A 17 1.84 -0.56 11.70
C ARG A 17 3.20 -1.11 11.25
N LYS A 18 3.39 -1.26 9.94
CA LYS A 18 4.68 -1.57 9.33
C LYS A 18 5.20 -0.31 8.63
N TYR A 19 6.52 -0.09 8.70
CA TYR A 19 7.18 0.97 7.94
C TYR A 19 7.38 0.50 6.50
N ILE A 20 7.03 1.36 5.54
CA ILE A 20 7.27 1.16 4.12
C ILE A 20 7.99 2.42 3.64
N GLY A 21 9.28 2.27 3.30
CA GLY A 21 10.06 3.33 2.69
C GLY A 21 9.99 3.23 1.18
N PHE A 22 9.78 4.36 0.49
CA PHE A 22 9.80 4.44 -0.96
C PHE A 22 10.57 5.70 -1.38
N ARG A 23 11.10 5.70 -2.61
CA ARG A 23 11.75 6.85 -3.22
C ARG A 23 10.80 7.46 -4.24
N VAL A 24 10.71 8.78 -4.26
CA VAL A 24 9.96 9.58 -5.23
C VAL A 24 10.86 10.66 -5.80
N GLN A 25 10.39 11.30 -6.87
CA GLN A 25 11.02 12.51 -7.39
C GLN A 25 10.97 13.62 -6.33
N GLU A 26 11.97 14.49 -6.35
CA GLU A 26 12.16 15.57 -5.39
C GLU A 26 10.96 16.51 -5.36
N GLU A 27 10.52 16.98 -6.54
CA GLU A 27 9.34 17.84 -6.70
C GLU A 27 8.08 17.22 -6.06
N THR A 28 7.82 15.95 -6.32
CA THR A 28 6.69 15.24 -5.71
C THR A 28 6.82 15.17 -4.19
N ALA A 29 8.03 14.97 -3.65
CA ALA A 29 8.25 14.94 -2.20
C ALA A 29 7.93 16.29 -1.55
N GLU A 30 8.31 17.39 -2.20
CA GLU A 30 8.01 18.75 -1.75
C GLU A 30 6.52 19.05 -1.79
N GLU A 31 5.84 18.74 -2.89
CA GLU A 31 4.39 18.92 -3.02
C GLU A 31 3.61 18.15 -1.95
N VAL A 32 3.99 16.90 -1.71
CA VAL A 32 3.39 16.05 -0.67
C VAL A 32 3.55 16.71 0.71
N ALA A 33 4.71 17.29 1.00
CA ALA A 33 4.97 17.98 2.26
C ALA A 33 4.11 19.25 2.40
N GLN A 34 4.02 20.07 1.34
CA GLN A 34 3.20 21.29 1.33
C GLN A 34 1.72 20.98 1.53
N VAL A 35 1.18 19.98 0.81
CA VAL A 35 -0.23 19.59 0.92
C VAL A 35 -0.54 19.02 2.31
N ALA A 36 0.36 18.22 2.89
CA ALA A 36 0.19 17.69 4.24
C ALA A 36 0.16 18.83 5.28
N ALA A 37 1.07 19.80 5.16
CA ALA A 37 1.13 20.97 6.02
C ALA A 37 -0.15 21.83 5.92
N ALA A 38 -0.62 22.10 4.71
CA ALA A 38 -1.85 22.86 4.46
C ALA A 38 -3.09 22.18 5.07
N LYS A 39 -3.10 20.84 5.14
CA LYS A 39 -4.18 20.04 5.73
C LYS A 39 -4.03 19.83 7.24
N GLY A 40 -2.94 20.31 7.86
CA GLY A 40 -2.66 20.09 9.28
C GLY A 40 -2.44 18.62 9.66
N ILE A 41 -1.96 17.79 8.72
CA ILE A 41 -1.71 16.35 8.93
C ILE A 41 -0.26 16.00 8.66
N THR A 42 0.19 14.83 9.12
CA THR A 42 1.53 14.35 8.82
C THR A 42 1.65 13.85 7.38
N VAL A 43 2.84 13.93 6.79
CA VAL A 43 3.14 13.36 5.46
C VAL A 43 2.74 11.88 5.39
N SER A 44 3.05 11.12 6.44
CA SER A 44 2.68 9.70 6.52
C SER A 44 1.16 9.48 6.50
N ASP A 45 0.40 10.31 7.20
CA ASP A 45 -1.07 10.20 7.22
C ASP A 45 -1.67 10.62 5.86
N TYR A 46 -1.12 11.66 5.21
CA TYR A 46 -1.52 12.05 3.85
C TYR A 46 -1.26 10.94 2.84
N VAL A 47 -0.03 10.43 2.77
CA VAL A 47 0.34 9.33 1.84
C VAL A 47 -0.47 8.08 2.13
N SER A 48 -0.64 7.71 3.40
CA SER A 48 -1.45 6.56 3.78
C SER A 48 -2.89 6.68 3.29
N SER A 49 -3.47 7.89 3.35
CA SER A 49 -4.85 8.12 2.87
C SER A 49 -4.95 8.05 1.34
N ALA A 50 -3.97 8.58 0.62
CA ALA A 50 -3.92 8.54 -0.84
C ALA A 50 -3.76 7.10 -1.34
N VAL A 51 -2.82 6.35 -0.75
CA VAL A 51 -2.59 4.93 -1.08
C VAL A 51 -3.81 4.08 -0.73
N ALA A 52 -4.48 4.32 0.39
CA ALA A 52 -5.67 3.57 0.76
C ALA A 52 -6.81 3.71 -0.27
N ARG A 53 -6.99 4.91 -0.84
CA ARG A 53 -7.98 5.14 -1.91
C ARG A 53 -7.63 4.35 -3.17
N SER A 54 -6.40 4.50 -3.66
CA SER A 54 -5.91 3.75 -4.84
C SER A 54 -6.05 2.25 -4.62
N LEU A 55 -5.67 1.73 -3.44
CA LEU A 55 -5.76 0.30 -3.15
C LEU A 55 -7.18 -0.25 -3.18
N ILE A 56 -8.20 0.55 -2.85
CA ILE A 56 -9.60 0.12 -2.96
C ILE A 56 -9.97 -0.07 -4.42
N GLU A 57 -9.61 0.89 -5.27
CA GLU A 57 -9.86 0.86 -6.71
C GLU A 57 -9.06 -0.29 -7.38
N ASP A 58 -7.78 -0.42 -7.07
CA ASP A 58 -6.90 -1.47 -7.61
C ASP A 58 -7.37 -2.88 -7.20
N ARG A 59 -7.89 -3.04 -5.98
CA ARG A 59 -8.44 -4.32 -5.53
C ARG A 59 -9.73 -4.68 -6.24
N ALA A 60 -10.58 -3.69 -6.53
CA ALA A 60 -11.78 -3.93 -7.32
C ALA A 60 -11.40 -4.42 -8.73
N LEU A 61 -10.40 -3.79 -9.35
CA LEU A 61 -9.89 -4.17 -10.67
C LEU A 61 -9.18 -5.53 -10.69
N ARG A 62 -8.42 -5.87 -9.64
CA ARG A 62 -7.67 -7.14 -9.57
C ARG A 62 -8.56 -8.38 -9.72
N ASN A 63 -9.80 -8.32 -9.24
CA ASN A 63 -10.75 -9.43 -9.37
C ASN A 63 -11.28 -9.61 -10.80
N HIS A 64 -11.12 -8.62 -11.70
CA HIS A 64 -11.59 -8.71 -13.08
C HIS A 64 -10.65 -9.49 -14.01
N PHE A 65 -9.35 -9.56 -13.70
CA PHE A 65 -8.34 -10.16 -14.60
C PHE A 65 -8.17 -11.68 -14.42
N HIS A 66 -8.91 -12.32 -13.51
CA HIS A 66 -8.82 -13.77 -13.27
C HIS A 66 -9.64 -14.63 -14.24
N HIS A 67 -10.36 -14.01 -15.19
CA HIS A 67 -11.12 -14.70 -16.24
C HIS A 67 -10.45 -14.61 -17.61
N GLN A 68 -9.12 -14.74 -17.68
CA GLN A 68 -8.51 -15.13 -18.95
C GLN A 68 -8.91 -16.59 -19.21
N GLU A 69 -9.99 -16.77 -19.96
CA GLU A 69 -10.30 -18.05 -20.58
C GLU A 69 -9.08 -18.48 -21.40
N GLU A 70 -8.59 -19.70 -21.16
CA GLU A 70 -7.53 -20.29 -21.99
C GLU A 70 -7.97 -20.21 -23.45
N LEU A 71 -7.22 -19.48 -24.28
CA LEU A 71 -7.47 -19.43 -25.71
C LEU A 71 -7.43 -20.87 -26.24
N PRO A 72 -8.47 -21.36 -26.93
CA PRO A 72 -8.46 -22.73 -27.43
C PRO A 72 -7.32 -22.86 -28.45
N ILE A 73 -6.27 -23.58 -28.06
CA ILE A 73 -5.19 -23.96 -28.97
C ILE A 73 -5.83 -24.90 -29.99
N ARG A 74 -6.16 -24.37 -31.18
CA ARG A 74 -6.57 -25.20 -32.31
C ARG A 74 -5.32 -25.92 -32.80
N ILE A 75 -5.12 -27.16 -32.34
CA ILE A 75 -4.17 -28.08 -32.96
C ILE A 75 -4.72 -28.35 -34.36
N ALA A 76 -4.04 -27.83 -35.38
CA ALA A 76 -4.32 -28.19 -36.76
C ALA A 76 -3.96 -29.67 -36.94
N SER A 77 -4.95 -30.50 -37.29
CA SER A 77 -4.82 -31.91 -37.63
C SER A 77 -4.26 -32.10 -39.03
#